data_AF-A0A512J4L6-F1
#
_entry.id   AF-A0A512J4L6-F1
#
_cell.length_a   1.000
_cell.length_b   1.000
_cell.length_c   1.000
_cell.angle_alpha   90.00
_cell.angle_beta   90.00
_cell.angle_gamma   90.00
#
_symmetry.space_group_name_H-M   'P 1'
#
loop_
_entity.id
_entity.type
_entity.pdbx_description
1 polymer ?
#
loop_
_entity_poly.entity_id
_entity_poly.type
_entity_poly.pdbx_seq_one_letter_code
_entity_poly.pdbx_strand_id
1 'polypeptide(L)' 'MIVEVSRTKLAQTALDAYISAEGAEQRLEDSVHSCEIVDLITDLLLLAHQRGCDPVSVVRRAERHVLAETAQQE' A
#
# COMPACT_ATOMS: atom_id res chain seq x y z
N MET A 1 16.02 -4.16 -12.94
CA MET A 1 16.92 -3.98 -11.79
C MET A 1 16.98 -2.58 -11.16
N ILE A 2 17.34 -1.47 -11.83
CA ILE A 2 17.45 -0.15 -11.14
C ILE A 2 16.08 0.46 -10.77
N VAL A 3 15.06 0.25 -11.61
CA VAL A 3 13.70 0.78 -11.41
C VAL A 3 12.95 0.03 -10.30
N GLU A 4 13.12 -1.29 -10.22
CA GLU A 4 12.52 -2.13 -9.14
C GLU A 4 13.06 -1.76 -7.77
N VAL A 5 14.38 -1.62 -7.64
CA VAL A 5 15.01 -1.20 -6.36
C VAL A 5 14.45 0.15 -5.89
N SER A 6 14.11 1.03 -6.82
CA SER A 6 13.54 2.34 -6.51
C SER A 6 12.08 2.24 -6.05
N ARG A 7 11.26 1.37 -6.66
CA ARG A 7 9.84 1.19 -6.28
C ARG A 7 9.67 0.48 -4.95
N THR A 8 10.43 -0.59 -4.71
CA THR A 8 10.39 -1.31 -3.41
C THR A 8 10.82 -0.40 -2.26
N LYS A 9 11.83 0.45 -2.48
CA LYS A 9 12.28 1.41 -1.46
C LYS A 9 11.20 2.45 -1.11
N LEU A 10 10.49 2.96 -2.12
CA LEU A 10 9.39 3.90 -1.91
C LEU A 10 8.22 3.24 -1.17
N ALA A 11 7.87 2.00 -1.54
CA ALA A 11 6.83 1.23 -0.85
C ALA A 11 7.18 0.98 0.63
N GLN A 12 8.43 0.59 0.91
CA GLN A 12 8.90 0.43 2.29
C GLN A 12 8.85 1.75 3.06
N THR A 13 9.28 2.85 2.46
CA THR A 13 9.22 4.17 3.12
C THR A 13 7.78 4.58 3.44
N ALA A 14 6.82 4.29 2.55
CA ALA A 14 5.41 4.54 2.81
C ALA A 14 4.87 3.69 3.96
N LEU A 15 5.26 2.40 4.03
CA LEU A 15 4.89 1.51 5.12
C LEU A 15 5.50 1.94 6.45
N ASP A 16 6.79 2.29 6.47
CA ASP A 16 7.47 2.77 7.68
C ASP A 16 6.82 4.06 8.20
N ALA A 17 6.45 4.98 7.30
CA ALA A 17 5.75 6.21 7.66
C ALA A 17 4.34 5.93 8.20
N TYR A 18 3.63 4.98 7.60
CA TYR A 18 2.32 4.53 8.07
C TYR A 18 2.40 3.93 9.47
N ILE A 19 3.30 2.97 9.69
CA ILE A 19 3.52 2.35 11.01
C ILE A 19 3.98 3.39 12.04
N SER A 20 4.81 4.35 11.65
CA SER A 20 5.21 5.44 12.56
C SER A 20 4.05 6.35 12.96
N ALA A 21 3.08 6.57 12.06
CA ALA A 21 1.89 7.36 12.35
C ALA A 21 0.88 6.56 13.17
N GLU A 22 0.59 5.33 12.76
CA GLU A 22 -0.31 4.40 13.46
C GLU A 22 0.24 4.03 14.83
N GLY A 23 1.51 3.65 14.97
CA GLY A 23 2.13 3.34 16.26
C GLY A 23 2.22 4.52 17.23
N ALA A 24 1.98 5.76 16.76
CA ALA A 24 1.74 6.90 17.64
C ALA A 24 0.30 6.93 18.19
N GLU A 25 -0.68 6.44 17.42
CA GLU A 25 -2.09 6.34 17.80
C GLU A 25 -2.45 5.01 18.51
N GLN A 26 -1.87 3.89 18.09
CA GLN A 26 -2.12 2.53 18.57
C GLN A 26 -1.55 2.26 19.98
N ARG A 27 -0.69 3.15 20.51
CA ARG A 27 -0.36 3.17 21.95
C ARG A 27 -1.57 3.46 22.84
N LEU A 28 -2.70 3.87 22.27
CA LEU A 28 -3.93 4.17 23.01
C LEU A 28 -4.97 3.04 22.99
N GLU A 29 -4.98 2.15 22.00
CA GLU A 29 -6.02 1.12 21.89
C GLU A 29 -5.49 -0.25 21.43
N ASP A 30 -5.65 -1.22 22.33
CA ASP A 30 -5.15 -2.59 22.32
C ASP A 30 -5.97 -3.50 21.39
N SER A 31 -6.01 -3.21 20.08
CA SER A 31 -6.86 -3.92 19.12
C SER A 31 -6.08 -4.72 18.08
N VAL A 32 -6.39 -6.03 18.03
CA VAL A 32 -6.24 -7.00 16.92
C VAL A 32 -5.29 -6.57 15.80
N HIS A 33 -4.12 -7.21 15.71
CA HIS A 33 -3.16 -7.04 14.61
C HIS A 33 -3.78 -7.37 13.24
N SER A 34 -4.42 -6.39 12.63
CA SER A 34 -4.68 -6.38 11.19
C SER A 34 -3.33 -6.28 10.47
N CYS A 35 -3.29 -6.75 9.22
CA CYS A 35 -2.09 -6.65 8.41
C CYS A 35 -1.88 -5.18 8.05
N GLU A 36 -0.86 -4.54 8.61
CA GLU A 36 -0.54 -3.11 8.42
C GLU A 36 -0.50 -2.71 6.93
N ILE A 37 -0.10 -3.65 6.06
CA ILE A 37 -0.10 -3.46 4.60
C ILE A 37 -1.54 -3.36 4.03
N VAL A 38 -2.47 -4.16 4.53
CA VAL A 38 -3.88 -4.15 4.10
C VAL A 38 -4.56 -2.86 4.54
N ASP A 39 -4.29 -2.39 5.75
CA ASP A 39 -4.86 -1.15 6.26
C ASP A 39 -4.31 0.06 5.49
N LEU A 40 -2.99 0.11 5.27
CA LEU A 40 -2.36 1.10 4.39
C LEU A 40 -2.95 1.09 2.97
N ILE A 41 -3.15 -0.10 2.37
CA ILE A 41 -3.78 -0.20 1.04
C ILE A 41 -5.22 0.36 1.08
N THR A 42 -5.97 0.05 2.14
CA THR A 42 -7.35 0.51 2.30
C THR A 42 -7.41 2.03 2.40
N ASP A 43 -6.56 2.64 3.22
CA ASP A 43 -6.49 4.10 3.37
C ASP A 43 -6.07 4.80 2.08
N LEU A 44 -5.11 4.23 1.34
CA LEU A 44 -4.72 4.77 0.03
C LEU A 44 -5.86 4.70 -0.99
N LEU A 45 -6.69 3.66 -0.95
CA LEU A 45 -7.87 3.53 -1.79
C LEU A 45 -8.97 4.53 -1.40
N LEU A 46 -9.19 4.75 -0.10
CA LEU A 46 -10.11 5.79 0.39
C LEU A 46 -9.64 7.18 -0.01
N LEU A 47 -8.35 7.47 0.09
CA LEU A 47 -7.75 8.73 -0.39
C LEU A 47 -7.94 8.89 -1.90
N ALA A 48 -7.75 7.82 -2.68
CA ALA A 48 -7.99 7.85 -4.12
C ALA A 48 -9.45 8.21 -4.43
N HIS A 49 -10.41 7.64 -3.68
CA HIS A 49 -11.82 7.99 -3.79
C HIS A 49 -12.09 9.46 -3.52
N GLN A 50 -11.54 10.00 -2.43
CA GLN A 50 -11.67 11.41 -2.09
C GLN A 50 -11.08 12.33 -3.17
N ARG A 51 -10.08 11.86 -3.92
CA ARG A 51 -9.49 12.58 -5.06
C ARG A 51 -10.24 12.37 -6.38
N GLY A 52 -11.38 11.68 -6.37
CA GLY A 52 -12.23 11.44 -7.54
C GLY A 52 -11.82 10.23 -8.38
N CYS A 53 -10.92 9.38 -7.89
CA CYS A 53 -10.57 8.12 -8.53
C CYS A 53 -11.48 6.99 -8.04
N ASP A 54 -11.92 6.10 -8.92
CA ASP A 54 -12.63 4.88 -8.51
C ASP A 54 -11.66 3.84 -7.90
N PRO A 55 -11.81 3.46 -6.62
CA PRO A 55 -10.92 2.49 -5.98
C PRO A 55 -10.86 1.14 -6.68
N VAL A 56 -11.98 0.67 -7.22
CA VAL A 56 -12.05 -0.64 -7.90
C VAL A 56 -11.18 -0.62 -9.17
N SER A 57 -11.25 0.47 -9.93
CA SER A 57 -10.41 0.68 -11.11
C SER A 57 -8.93 0.80 -10.76
N VAL A 58 -8.59 1.42 -9.62
CA VAL A 58 -7.21 1.48 -9.10
C VAL A 58 -6.68 0.08 -8.79
N VAL A 59 -7.45 -0.74 -8.05
CA VAL A 59 -7.07 -2.12 -7.71
C VAL A 59 -6.86 -2.96 -8.97
N ARG A 60 -7.80 -2.95 -9.92
CA ARG A 60 -7.68 -3.71 -11.18
C ARG A 60 -6.45 -3.30 -11.98
N ARG A 61 -6.09 -2.02 -11.97
CA ARG A 61 -4.91 -1.54 -12.66
C ARG A 61 -3.64 -2.02 -11.95
N ALA A 62 -3.59 -1.90 -10.63
CA ALA A 62 -2.49 -2.40 -9.81
C ALA A 62 -2.26 -3.91 -10.01
N GLU A 63 -3.33 -4.71 -9.99
CA GLU A 63 -3.29 -6.14 -10.26
C GLU A 63 -2.64 -6.46 -11.62
N ARG A 64 -3.04 -5.78 -12.69
CA ARG A 64 -2.41 -5.96 -14.01
C ARG A 64 -0.92 -5.61 -14.01
N HIS A 65 -0.53 -4.56 -13.28
CA HIS A 65 0.88 -4.18 -13.17
C HIS A 65 1.69 -5.24 -12.43
N VAL A 66 1.17 -5.77 -11.31
CA VAL A 66 1.80 -6.86 -10.56
C VAL A 66 1.94 -8.09 -11.45
N LEU A 67 0.87 -8.53 -12.10
CA LEU A 67 0.89 -9.69 -12.99
C LEU A 67 1.90 -9.52 -14.13
N ALA A 68 2.00 -8.33 -14.72
CA ALA A 68 3.00 -8.06 -15.75
C ALA A 68 4.43 -8.15 -15.21
N GLU A 69 4.69 -7.63 -14.02
CA GLU A 69 6.03 -7.66 -13.41
C GLU A 69 6.43 -9.06 -12.94
N THR A 70 5.49 -9.86 -12.42
CA THR A 70 5.76 -11.22 -11.94
C THR A 70 5.80 -12.25 -13.06
N ALA A 71 4.98 -12.12 -14.11
CA ALA A 71 5.01 -13.03 -15.26
C ALA A 71 6.29 -12.88 -16.12
N GLN A 72 7.01 -11.75 -15.98
CA GLN A 72 8.31 -11.54 -16.63
C GLN A 72 9.49 -12.18 -15.86
N GLN A 73 9.24 -12.77 -14.69
CA GLN A 73 10.26 -13.44 -13.87
C GLN A 73 10.28 -14.97 -14.05
N GLU A 74 9.45 -15.52 -14.95
CA GLU A 74 9.39 -16.95 -15.29
C GLU A 74 10.12 -17.29 -16.60
#